data_AF-A0A1V6BZA4-F1
#
_entry.id   AF-A0A1V6BZA4-F1
#
_cell.length_a   1.000
_cell.length_b   1.000
_cell.length_c   1.000
_cell.angle_alpha   90.00
_cell.angle_beta   90.00
_cell.angle_gamma   90.00
#
_symmetry.space_group_name_H-M   'P 1'
#
loop_
_entity.id
_entity.type
_entity.pdbx_description
1 polymer ?
#
loop_
_entity_poly.entity_id
_entity_poly.type
_entity_poly.pdbx_seq_one_letter_code
_entity_poly.pdbx_strand_id
1 'polypeptide(L)'
;MKRLIPIAIFVLPLLFTGCADNREDFYIFNSKDYFSVYKDKGETFSLVKSFFMRNSYKTNQVKLSKFSTFPAEISKIAAKKNRGTIFMENFLYSSSFNLKQNFANKKYKLITYNIEELNDSEKVASTINFYPDSKILADRIISILKKRSKTKNLSDCAIIISNQFQICNNLEKYIKSKYGGIFFNNNSSNSVIVKDWMLKNKNLYKAIALFGFDLNAAIKELDFDAFKDNVLIEVLTDYGAVYKTIDYSINLDYVKLVQHGLHSKKTKKYLSKVNSDNKIENLLISNRNIVKEKKYSYKYKNKILLTVKNIFEKFKKKSK
;
A
#
# COMPACT_ATOMS: atom_id res chain seq x y z
N MET A 1 -38.14 -75.60 23.66
CA MET A 1 -37.88 -74.29 24.28
C MET A 1 -36.92 -73.49 23.42
N LYS A 2 -37.41 -72.60 22.55
CA LYS A 2 -36.60 -71.63 21.80
C LYS A 2 -36.86 -70.26 22.41
N ARG A 3 -35.84 -69.62 23.00
CA ARG A 3 -35.93 -68.25 23.52
C ARG A 3 -35.55 -67.30 22.39
N LEU A 4 -36.52 -66.48 21.97
CA LEU A 4 -36.31 -65.29 21.14
C LEU A 4 -35.64 -64.22 22.01
N ILE A 5 -34.49 -63.72 21.54
CA ILE A 5 -33.87 -62.50 22.06
C ILE A 5 -34.44 -61.33 21.24
N PRO A 6 -35.08 -60.33 21.85
CA PRO A 6 -35.43 -59.13 21.13
C PRO A 6 -34.16 -58.29 20.96
N ILE A 7 -33.69 -58.16 19.72
CA ILE A 7 -32.72 -57.12 19.35
C ILE A 7 -33.49 -55.80 19.44
N ALA A 8 -33.43 -55.16 20.60
CA ALA A 8 -33.74 -53.75 20.72
C ALA A 8 -32.71 -53.00 19.86
N ILE A 9 -33.11 -52.66 18.63
CA ILE A 9 -32.41 -51.69 17.80
C ILE A 9 -32.56 -50.37 18.54
N PHE A 10 -31.60 -50.08 19.43
CA PHE A 10 -31.29 -48.73 19.85
C PHE A 10 -30.87 -47.98 18.59
N VAL A 11 -31.85 -47.36 17.93
CA VAL A 11 -31.61 -46.33 16.93
C VAL A 11 -30.90 -45.21 17.68
N LEU A 12 -29.57 -45.26 17.62
CA LEU A 12 -28.65 -44.24 18.09
C LEU A 12 -29.05 -42.91 17.40
N PRO A 13 -29.61 -41.90 18.10
CA PRO A 13 -29.74 -40.58 17.52
C PRO A 13 -28.39 -39.88 17.72
N LEU A 14 -27.37 -40.33 16.99
CA LEU A 14 -25.99 -39.85 17.12
C LEU A 14 -25.43 -39.45 15.76
N LEU A 15 -26.24 -38.80 14.93
CA LEU A 15 -25.81 -38.23 13.65
C LEU A 15 -26.46 -36.85 13.35
N PHE A 16 -26.84 -36.10 14.40
CA PHE A 16 -27.17 -34.68 14.27
C PHE A 16 -26.45 -33.82 15.32
N THR A 17 -25.23 -34.19 15.71
CA THR A 17 -24.27 -33.16 16.10
C THR A 17 -23.89 -32.45 14.81
N GLY A 18 -24.56 -31.33 14.53
CA GLY A 18 -24.24 -30.49 13.39
C GLY A 18 -22.74 -30.33 13.30
N CYS A 19 -22.14 -30.65 12.15
CA CYS A 19 -20.71 -30.55 11.93
C CYS A 19 -20.24 -29.21 12.47
N ALA A 20 -19.61 -29.22 13.65
CA ALA A 20 -18.99 -28.03 14.19
C ALA A 20 -17.99 -27.59 13.13
N ASP A 21 -18.18 -26.38 12.60
CA ASP A 21 -17.29 -25.82 11.59
C ASP A 21 -15.93 -25.61 12.26
N ASN A 22 -15.08 -26.64 12.18
CA ASN A 22 -13.74 -26.67 12.78
C ASN A 22 -12.74 -25.79 12.03
N ARG A 23 -13.19 -25.04 11.02
CA ARG A 23 -12.35 -24.11 10.28
C ARG A 23 -11.92 -22.97 11.18
N GLU A 24 -10.64 -22.63 11.13
CA GLU A 24 -10.11 -21.45 11.81
C GLU A 24 -10.77 -20.18 11.25
N ASP A 25 -11.15 -19.27 12.14
CA ASP A 25 -11.73 -18.00 11.74
C ASP A 25 -10.65 -17.11 11.07
N PHE A 26 -10.97 -16.57 9.90
CA PHE A 26 -10.19 -15.53 9.24
C PHE A 26 -10.99 -14.24 9.19
N TYR A 27 -10.40 -13.11 9.59
CA TYR A 27 -11.04 -11.79 9.56
C TYR A 27 -10.33 -10.87 8.56
N ILE A 28 -11.12 -10.17 7.75
CA ILE A 28 -10.64 -9.13 6.83
C ILE A 28 -11.59 -7.95 6.81
N PHE A 29 -11.04 -6.74 6.79
CA PHE A 29 -11.80 -5.51 6.81
C PHE A 29 -12.19 -5.09 5.38
N ASN A 30 -13.45 -4.75 5.20
CA ASN A 30 -14.01 -4.27 3.94
C ASN A 30 -14.47 -2.82 4.11
N SER A 31 -13.81 -1.90 3.40
CA SER A 31 -14.20 -0.49 3.33
C SER A 31 -14.47 -0.13 1.87
N LYS A 32 -15.73 -0.23 1.43
CA LYS A 32 -16.11 0.03 0.03
C LYS A 32 -15.73 1.44 -0.43
N ASP A 33 -15.95 2.43 0.44
CA ASP A 33 -15.67 3.84 0.13
C ASP A 33 -14.16 4.11 0.02
N TYR A 34 -13.33 3.37 0.76
CA TYR A 34 -11.89 3.46 0.61
C TYR A 34 -11.40 2.75 -0.66
N PHE A 35 -11.93 1.56 -0.94
CA PHE A 35 -11.53 0.77 -2.11
C PHE A 35 -11.96 1.41 -3.44
N SER A 36 -13.00 2.24 -3.45
CA SER A 36 -13.38 3.01 -4.64
C SER A 36 -12.36 4.10 -4.99
N VAL A 37 -11.66 4.64 -4.00
CA VAL A 37 -10.58 5.63 -4.19
C VAL A 37 -9.24 4.92 -4.45
N TYR A 38 -8.91 3.88 -3.69
CA TYR A 38 -7.66 3.14 -3.79
C TYR A 38 -7.90 1.74 -4.37
N LYS A 39 -7.96 1.67 -5.70
CA LYS A 39 -8.30 0.44 -6.43
C LYS A 39 -7.41 -0.76 -6.07
N ASP A 40 -6.12 -0.54 -5.90
CA ASP A 40 -5.15 -1.58 -5.55
C ASP A 40 -5.40 -2.19 -4.15
N LYS A 41 -6.01 -1.45 -3.25
CA LYS A 41 -6.48 -1.95 -1.94
C LYS A 41 -7.67 -2.88 -2.10
N GLY A 42 -8.61 -2.57 -3.00
CA GLY A 42 -9.72 -3.48 -3.35
C GLY A 42 -9.25 -4.78 -4.01
N GLU A 43 -8.23 -4.70 -4.86
CA GLU A 43 -7.58 -5.87 -5.46
C GLU A 43 -6.84 -6.71 -4.40
N THR A 44 -6.13 -6.06 -3.48
CA THR A 44 -5.45 -6.71 -2.34
C THR A 44 -6.45 -7.43 -1.43
N PHE A 45 -7.56 -6.78 -1.08
CA PHE A 45 -8.66 -7.39 -0.32
C PHE A 45 -9.17 -8.67 -0.99
N SER A 46 -9.42 -8.59 -2.30
CA SER A 46 -9.96 -9.72 -3.08
C SER A 46 -8.96 -10.88 -3.17
N LEU A 47 -7.66 -10.57 -3.35
CA LEU A 47 -6.56 -11.53 -3.34
C LEU A 47 -6.49 -12.28 -2.01
N VAL A 48 -6.46 -11.56 -0.90
CA VAL A 48 -6.33 -12.12 0.45
C VAL A 48 -7.55 -12.97 0.78
N LYS A 49 -8.77 -12.45 0.57
CA LYS A 49 -10.01 -13.19 0.78
C LYS A 49 -10.01 -14.51 0.02
N SER A 50 -9.63 -14.48 -1.26
CA SER A 50 -9.57 -15.69 -2.11
C SER A 50 -8.50 -16.67 -1.65
N PHE A 51 -7.37 -16.19 -1.13
CA PHE A 51 -6.34 -17.05 -0.55
C PHE A 51 -6.88 -17.81 0.67
N PHE A 52 -7.49 -17.13 1.65
CA PHE A 52 -7.97 -17.77 2.87
C PHE A 52 -9.18 -18.70 2.63
N MET A 53 -10.09 -18.33 1.73
CA MET A 53 -11.18 -19.22 1.31
C MET A 53 -10.67 -20.53 0.70
N ARG A 54 -9.65 -20.47 -0.16
CA ARG A 54 -9.05 -21.66 -0.78
C ARG A 54 -8.28 -22.54 0.20
N ASN A 55 -7.81 -21.97 1.31
CA ASN A 55 -7.13 -22.70 2.38
C ASN A 55 -8.10 -23.10 3.51
N SER A 56 -9.40 -23.21 3.22
CA SER A 56 -10.41 -23.72 4.13
C SER A 56 -10.57 -22.92 5.44
N TYR A 57 -10.31 -21.61 5.42
CA TYR A 57 -10.63 -20.74 6.56
C TYR A 57 -12.08 -20.26 6.50
N LYS A 58 -12.70 -20.10 7.67
CA LYS A 58 -14.00 -19.42 7.78
C LYS A 58 -13.79 -17.92 7.63
N THR A 59 -14.05 -17.41 6.43
CA THR A 59 -13.76 -16.01 6.09
C THR A 59 -14.88 -15.06 6.53
N ASN A 60 -14.60 -14.31 7.58
CA ASN A 60 -15.47 -13.29 8.17
C ASN A 60 -15.07 -11.90 7.63
N GLN A 61 -15.94 -11.28 6.84
CA GLN A 61 -15.74 -9.92 6.32
C GLN A 61 -16.34 -8.91 7.29
N VAL A 62 -15.53 -7.94 7.72
CA VAL A 62 -15.94 -6.91 8.68
C VAL A 62 -16.10 -5.60 7.95
N LYS A 63 -17.33 -5.10 7.83
CA LYS A 63 -17.61 -3.84 7.15
C LYS A 63 -17.17 -2.68 8.02
N LEU A 64 -16.28 -1.84 7.49
CA LEU A 64 -15.92 -0.55 8.09
C LEU A 64 -16.73 0.54 7.38
N SER A 65 -17.64 1.20 8.10
CA SER A 65 -18.37 2.36 7.57
C SER A 65 -17.51 3.61 7.56
N LYS A 66 -16.60 3.76 8.53
CA LYS A 66 -15.60 4.84 8.63
C LYS A 66 -14.34 4.28 9.27
N PHE A 67 -13.18 4.90 9.04
CA PHE A 67 -11.93 4.47 9.71
C PHE A 67 -12.00 4.55 11.23
N SER A 68 -12.72 5.54 11.76
CA SER A 68 -12.91 5.71 13.20
C SER A 68 -13.67 4.55 13.87
N THR A 69 -14.38 3.70 13.12
CA THR A 69 -15.08 2.53 13.69
C THR A 69 -14.17 1.31 13.84
N PHE A 70 -12.97 1.34 13.26
CA PHE A 70 -12.03 0.21 13.29
C PHE A 70 -11.70 -0.28 14.72
N PRO A 71 -11.41 0.59 15.71
CA PRO A 71 -11.15 0.15 17.09
C PRO A 71 -12.27 -0.69 17.69
N ALA A 72 -13.52 -0.25 17.52
CA ALA A 72 -14.69 -0.94 18.06
C ALA A 72 -14.88 -2.33 17.41
N GLU A 73 -14.68 -2.42 16.10
CA GLU A 73 -14.77 -3.70 15.39
C GLU A 73 -13.66 -4.67 15.79
N ILE A 74 -12.44 -4.19 16.02
CA ILE A 74 -11.35 -5.01 16.57
C ILE A 74 -11.68 -5.52 17.97
N SER A 75 -12.19 -4.68 18.86
CA SER A 75 -12.59 -5.10 20.22
C SER A 75 -13.66 -6.21 20.18
N LYS A 76 -14.63 -6.12 19.25
CA LYS A 76 -15.64 -7.18 19.06
C LYS A 76 -15.03 -8.51 18.62
N ILE A 77 -14.00 -8.48 17.77
CA ILE A 77 -13.28 -9.69 17.34
C ILE A 77 -12.47 -10.25 18.50
N ALA A 78 -11.70 -9.41 19.19
CA ALA A 78 -10.84 -9.79 20.30
C ALA A 78 -11.61 -10.42 21.48
N ALA A 79 -12.86 -10.01 21.70
CA ALA A 79 -13.74 -10.56 22.76
C ALA A 79 -14.25 -11.99 22.47
N LYS A 80 -14.16 -12.48 21.23
CA LYS A 80 -14.63 -13.83 20.90
C LYS A 80 -13.75 -14.92 21.54
N LYS A 81 -14.34 -16.09 21.80
CA LYS A 81 -13.62 -17.23 22.38
C LYS A 81 -12.68 -17.94 21.39
N ASN A 82 -12.99 -17.88 20.09
CA ASN A 82 -12.27 -18.58 19.04
C ASN A 82 -10.86 -18.01 18.79
N ARG A 83 -9.98 -18.86 18.26
CA ARG A 83 -8.71 -18.45 17.66
C ARG A 83 -8.94 -18.07 16.20
N GLY A 84 -8.06 -17.25 15.66
CA GLY A 84 -8.14 -16.91 14.26
C GLY A 84 -6.97 -16.12 13.72
N THR A 85 -7.07 -15.79 12.44
CA THR A 85 -6.13 -14.94 11.73
C THR A 85 -6.82 -13.66 11.28
N ILE A 86 -6.14 -12.52 11.36
CA ILE A 86 -6.66 -11.22 10.95
C ILE A 86 -5.71 -10.64 9.91
N PHE A 87 -6.22 -10.30 8.74
CA PHE A 87 -5.49 -9.46 7.78
C PHE A 87 -5.80 -7.99 8.06
N MET A 88 -4.74 -7.22 8.30
CA MET A 88 -4.83 -5.81 8.62
C MET A 88 -4.04 -5.02 7.59
N GLU A 89 -4.71 -4.04 6.99
CA GLU A 89 -4.06 -3.07 6.11
C GLU A 89 -3.01 -2.26 6.87
N ASN A 90 -1.94 -1.87 6.19
CA ASN A 90 -0.80 -1.18 6.79
C ASN A 90 -1.18 0.10 7.54
N PHE A 91 -2.09 0.90 6.97
CA PHE A 91 -2.58 2.13 7.62
C PHE A 91 -3.49 1.86 8.83
N LEU A 92 -4.21 0.72 8.84
CA LEU A 92 -5.01 0.31 9.99
C LEU A 92 -4.11 -0.14 11.13
N TYR A 93 -3.03 -0.84 10.82
CA TYR A 93 -2.03 -1.24 11.82
C TYR A 93 -1.48 -0.02 12.57
N SER A 94 -1.08 1.04 11.85
CA SER A 94 -0.59 2.28 12.48
C SER A 94 -1.65 2.94 13.37
N SER A 95 -2.92 2.93 12.97
CA SER A 95 -4.03 3.43 13.82
C SER A 95 -4.34 2.54 15.03
N SER A 96 -3.97 1.26 14.95
CA SER A 96 -4.19 0.25 16.00
C SER A 96 -3.15 0.29 17.12
N PHE A 97 -2.09 1.09 16.96
CA PHE A 97 -0.97 1.16 17.89
C PHE A 97 -1.34 1.77 19.26
N ASN A 98 -2.45 2.52 19.33
CA ASN A 98 -3.04 2.96 20.60
C ASN A 98 -3.96 1.89 21.23
N LEU A 99 -4.21 0.78 20.54
CA LEU A 99 -5.05 -0.34 20.98
C LEU A 99 -4.23 -1.54 21.49
N LYS A 100 -2.98 -1.32 21.93
CA LYS A 100 -2.05 -2.36 22.46
C LYS A 100 -2.69 -3.34 23.44
N GLN A 101 -3.74 -2.94 24.15
CA GLN A 101 -4.49 -3.80 25.07
C GLN A 101 -5.33 -4.89 24.37
N ASN A 102 -5.81 -4.66 23.14
CA ASN A 102 -6.72 -5.58 22.44
C ASN A 102 -6.03 -6.83 21.86
N PHE A 103 -4.72 -6.76 21.57
CA PHE A 103 -3.96 -7.85 20.94
C PHE A 103 -2.99 -8.58 21.87
N ALA A 104 -2.93 -8.20 23.15
CA ALA A 104 -2.18 -8.94 24.16
C ALA A 104 -2.66 -10.40 24.34
N ASN A 105 -3.89 -10.68 23.89
CA ASN A 105 -4.50 -12.00 23.96
C ASN A 105 -4.00 -12.88 22.80
N LYS A 106 -3.17 -13.90 23.10
CA LYS A 106 -2.49 -14.84 22.18
C LYS A 106 -3.43 -15.66 21.25
N LYS A 107 -4.70 -15.31 21.12
CA LYS A 107 -5.71 -16.04 20.35
C LYS A 107 -5.64 -15.76 18.85
N TYR A 108 -5.14 -14.58 18.47
CA TYR A 108 -5.16 -14.13 17.09
C TYR A 108 -3.76 -14.01 16.50
N LYS A 109 -3.64 -14.37 15.23
CA LYS A 109 -2.51 -14.10 14.36
C LYS A 109 -2.80 -12.88 13.50
N LEU A 110 -1.82 -12.03 13.27
CA LEU A 110 -1.94 -10.86 12.43
C LEU A 110 -1.10 -11.01 11.17
N ILE A 111 -1.67 -10.61 10.05
CA ILE A 111 -0.95 -10.45 8.79
C ILE A 111 -1.07 -8.99 8.39
N THR A 112 0.07 -8.34 8.17
CA THR A 112 0.17 -6.98 7.66
C THR A 112 1.28 -6.88 6.62
N TYR A 113 1.47 -5.71 6.05
CA TYR A 113 2.47 -5.49 5.03
C TYR A 113 2.92 -4.03 4.99
N ASN A 114 4.06 -3.76 4.37
CA ASN A 114 4.60 -2.42 4.12
C ASN A 114 4.70 -1.55 5.39
N ILE A 115 5.05 -2.17 6.51
CA ILE A 115 5.47 -1.48 7.73
C ILE A 115 6.96 -1.74 7.90
N GLU A 116 7.73 -0.68 8.14
CA GLU A 116 9.17 -0.80 8.34
C GLU A 116 9.45 -1.48 9.68
N GLU A 117 10.20 -2.58 9.63
CA GLU A 117 10.62 -3.45 10.74
C GLU A 117 9.85 -3.26 12.06
N LEU A 118 8.67 -3.90 12.12
CA LEU A 118 7.93 -4.00 13.37
C LEU A 118 8.83 -4.59 14.45
N ASN A 119 8.91 -3.93 15.60
CA ASN A 119 9.81 -4.32 16.68
C ASN A 119 9.07 -5.12 17.76
N ASP A 120 9.77 -6.09 18.36
CA ASP A 120 9.19 -6.95 19.41
C ASP A 120 8.87 -6.19 20.72
N SER A 121 9.24 -4.91 20.83
CA SER A 121 8.92 -4.06 22.00
C SER A 121 7.43 -3.77 22.12
N GLU A 122 6.69 -3.94 21.03
CA GLU A 122 5.24 -3.83 21.00
C GLU A 122 4.64 -5.15 21.52
N LYS A 123 3.90 -5.12 22.64
CA LYS A 123 3.12 -6.28 23.14
C LYS A 123 1.94 -6.58 22.21
N VAL A 124 2.21 -6.95 20.96
CA VAL A 124 1.22 -7.27 19.93
C VAL A 124 1.03 -8.78 19.82
N ALA A 125 -0.10 -9.15 19.25
CA ALA A 125 -0.35 -10.51 18.80
C ALA A 125 0.77 -10.98 17.87
N SER A 126 0.97 -12.31 17.79
CA SER A 126 1.87 -12.90 16.80
C SER A 126 1.58 -12.32 15.43
N THR A 127 2.56 -11.71 14.77
CA THR A 127 2.36 -10.92 13.56
C THR A 127 3.36 -11.34 12.50
N ILE A 128 2.91 -11.52 11.26
CA ILE A 128 3.80 -11.57 10.10
C ILE A 128 3.60 -10.31 9.26
N ASN A 129 4.70 -9.61 8.99
CA ASN A 129 4.72 -8.37 8.22
C ASN A 129 5.50 -8.57 6.92
N PHE A 130 4.85 -8.34 5.78
CA PHE A 130 5.50 -8.41 4.48
C PHE A 130 6.15 -7.07 4.15
N TYR A 131 7.46 -6.98 4.27
CA TYR A 131 8.19 -5.74 4.02
C TYR A 131 9.06 -5.88 2.77
N PRO A 132 9.05 -4.88 1.86
CA PRO A 132 9.82 -4.97 0.64
C PRO A 132 11.32 -4.70 0.88
N ASP A 133 12.17 -5.33 0.07
CA ASP A 133 13.62 -5.11 0.10
C ASP A 133 14.00 -3.74 -0.48
N SER A 134 14.28 -2.78 0.41
CA SER A 134 14.48 -1.38 0.03
C SER A 134 15.66 -1.16 -0.92
N LYS A 135 16.70 -2.00 -0.87
CA LYS A 135 17.86 -1.90 -1.76
C LYS A 135 17.51 -2.40 -3.17
N ILE A 136 16.93 -3.59 -3.26
CA ILE A 136 16.52 -4.18 -4.55
C ILE A 136 15.47 -3.29 -5.24
N LEU A 137 14.58 -2.68 -4.46
CA LEU A 137 13.60 -1.74 -5.00
C LEU A 137 14.22 -0.44 -5.46
N ALA A 138 15.15 0.14 -4.70
CA ALA A 138 15.85 1.35 -5.13
C ALA A 138 16.54 1.12 -6.49
N ASP A 139 17.26 0.00 -6.64
CA ASP A 139 17.91 -0.37 -7.90
C ASP A 139 16.91 -0.50 -9.07
N ARG A 140 15.74 -1.10 -8.80
CA ARG A 140 14.69 -1.23 -9.81
C ARG A 140 14.09 0.12 -10.19
N ILE A 141 13.83 0.99 -9.23
CA ILE A 141 13.32 2.34 -9.46
C ILE A 141 14.32 3.14 -10.29
N ILE A 142 15.61 3.12 -9.91
CA ILE A 142 16.70 3.75 -10.67
C ILE A 142 16.76 3.23 -12.11
N SER A 143 16.61 1.92 -12.30
CA SER A 143 16.58 1.32 -13.64
C SER A 143 15.40 1.84 -14.48
N ILE A 144 14.22 2.00 -13.89
CA ILE A 144 13.05 2.58 -14.57
C ILE A 144 13.30 4.06 -14.88
N LEU A 145 13.83 4.84 -13.93
CA LEU A 145 14.16 6.25 -14.13
C LEU A 145 15.13 6.44 -15.32
N LYS A 146 16.21 5.66 -15.37
CA LYS A 146 17.19 5.70 -16.49
C LYS A 146 16.57 5.32 -17.83
N LYS A 147 15.61 4.41 -17.84
CA LYS A 147 14.88 4.02 -19.07
C LYS A 147 13.98 5.15 -19.59
N ARG A 148 13.48 6.02 -18.71
CA ARG A 148 12.58 7.13 -19.06
C ARG A 148 13.27 8.44 -19.38
N SER A 149 14.47 8.62 -18.86
CA SER A 149 15.38 9.66 -19.33
C SER A 149 15.61 9.61 -20.85
N LYS A 150 15.65 10.78 -21.49
CA LYS A 150 16.06 10.97 -22.88
C LYS A 150 17.58 10.81 -23.04
N THR A 151 18.36 11.18 -22.02
CA THR A 151 19.83 11.14 -22.03
C THR A 151 20.40 9.81 -21.51
N LYS A 152 19.55 8.84 -21.17
CA LYS A 152 19.88 7.53 -20.56
C LYS A 152 20.59 7.63 -19.20
N ASN A 153 20.73 8.84 -18.67
CA ASN A 153 21.28 9.14 -17.37
C ASN A 153 20.32 10.14 -16.70
N LEU A 154 20.29 10.28 -15.39
CA LEU A 154 19.21 11.04 -14.74
C LEU A 154 19.28 12.57 -14.98
N SER A 155 20.10 13.04 -15.93
CA SER A 155 20.39 14.46 -16.19
C SER A 155 19.24 15.31 -16.74
N ASP A 156 18.12 14.69 -17.08
CA ASP A 156 16.94 15.34 -17.62
C ASP A 156 15.68 14.98 -16.82
N CYS A 157 15.82 14.32 -15.67
CA CYS A 157 14.69 13.91 -14.84
C CYS A 157 14.41 14.91 -13.71
N ALA A 158 13.13 15.17 -13.48
CA ALA A 158 12.63 15.78 -12.24
C ALA A 158 11.80 14.73 -11.48
N ILE A 159 12.28 14.32 -10.31
CA ILE A 159 11.81 13.15 -9.57
C ILE A 159 11.15 13.60 -8.27
N ILE A 160 9.85 13.40 -8.13
CA ILE A 160 9.10 13.71 -6.90
C ILE A 160 9.10 12.47 -5.99
N ILE A 161 9.72 12.53 -4.81
CA ILE A 161 9.81 11.41 -3.84
C ILE A 161 9.29 11.82 -2.47
N SER A 162 8.74 10.88 -1.68
CA SER A 162 8.32 11.15 -0.30
C SER A 162 9.32 10.64 0.72
N ASN A 163 9.76 11.49 1.67
CA ASN A 163 10.71 11.10 2.74
C ASN A 163 10.06 10.17 3.80
N GLN A 164 8.74 9.95 3.70
CA GLN A 164 7.97 9.05 4.55
C GLN A 164 8.31 7.57 4.31
N PHE A 165 8.91 7.27 3.15
CA PHE A 165 9.27 5.91 2.77
C PHE A 165 10.79 5.75 2.83
N GLN A 166 11.27 4.81 3.64
CA GLN A 166 12.71 4.49 3.72
C GLN A 166 13.35 4.17 2.35
N ILE A 167 12.58 3.56 1.43
CA ILE A 167 13.02 3.31 0.05
C ILE A 167 13.45 4.62 -0.63
N CYS A 168 12.75 5.72 -0.39
CA CYS A 168 13.10 7.04 -0.92
C CYS A 168 14.39 7.58 -0.33
N ASN A 169 14.71 7.29 0.93
CA ASN A 169 15.99 7.68 1.54
C ASN A 169 17.18 6.97 0.86
N ASN A 170 17.00 5.73 0.41
CA ASN A 170 18.01 5.01 -0.38
C ASN A 170 18.16 5.60 -1.79
N LEU A 171 17.04 5.97 -2.43
CA LEU A 171 17.06 6.67 -3.73
C LEU A 171 17.77 8.01 -3.64
N GLU A 172 17.48 8.77 -2.59
CA GLU A 172 18.14 10.03 -2.26
C GLU A 172 19.66 9.84 -2.19
N LYS A 173 20.15 8.91 -1.35
CA LYS A 173 21.59 8.65 -1.19
C LYS A 173 22.27 8.31 -2.53
N TYR A 174 21.59 7.52 -3.36
CA TYR A 174 22.07 7.19 -4.70
C TYR A 174 22.16 8.42 -5.61
N ILE A 175 21.12 9.25 -5.66
CA ILE A 175 21.08 10.44 -6.50
C ILE A 175 22.14 11.46 -6.08
N LYS A 176 22.31 11.69 -4.76
CA LYS A 176 23.37 12.56 -4.22
C LYS A 176 24.74 12.10 -4.70
N SER A 177 25.07 10.85 -4.44
CA SER A 177 26.42 10.31 -4.69
C SER A 177 26.78 10.23 -6.17
N LYS A 178 25.83 10.01 -7.07
CA LYS A 178 26.09 9.80 -8.50
C LYS A 178 25.86 11.02 -9.38
N TYR A 179 24.94 11.90 -9.00
CA TYR A 179 24.49 13.01 -9.85
C TYR A 179 24.57 14.37 -9.16
N GLY A 180 25.02 14.43 -7.90
CA GLY A 180 25.09 15.66 -7.12
C GLY A 180 23.72 16.28 -6.80
N GLY A 181 22.63 15.50 -6.91
CA GLY A 181 21.25 15.99 -6.80
C GLY A 181 20.87 16.46 -5.38
N ILE A 182 19.94 17.42 -5.32
CA ILE A 182 19.67 18.29 -4.16
C ILE A 182 18.38 17.99 -3.39
N PHE A 183 18.44 18.40 -2.12
CA PHE A 183 17.46 18.46 -1.04
C PHE A 183 16.58 19.71 -1.11
N PHE A 184 15.29 19.53 -1.35
CA PHE A 184 14.29 20.43 -0.75
C PHE A 184 13.89 19.83 0.59
N ASN A 185 14.48 20.32 1.68
CA ASN A 185 14.04 20.02 3.03
C ASN A 185 13.38 21.27 3.59
N ASN A 186 12.05 21.29 3.67
CA ASN A 186 11.29 22.46 4.10
C ASN A 186 11.25 22.52 5.64
N ASN A 187 12.40 22.66 6.29
CA ASN A 187 12.51 22.86 7.73
C ASN A 187 12.67 24.33 8.14
N SER A 188 12.60 25.28 7.20
CA SER A 188 12.65 26.71 7.49
C SER A 188 11.39 27.40 7.00
N SER A 189 10.87 28.30 7.84
CA SER A 189 9.78 29.26 7.61
C SER A 189 9.99 30.20 6.40
N ASN A 190 11.03 29.97 5.59
CA ASN A 190 11.27 30.68 4.35
C ASN A 190 10.77 29.80 3.22
N SER A 191 9.59 30.16 2.70
CA SER A 191 9.09 29.74 1.39
C SER A 191 10.08 30.18 0.31
N VAL A 192 11.19 29.45 0.16
CA VAL A 192 12.02 29.56 -1.03
C VAL A 192 11.19 28.96 -2.14
N ILE A 193 10.65 29.83 -2.99
CA ILE A 193 9.86 29.46 -4.17
C ILE A 193 10.76 28.53 -5.00
N VAL A 194 10.33 27.27 -5.18
CA VAL A 194 11.09 26.24 -5.92
C VAL A 194 11.56 26.77 -7.28
N LYS A 195 10.75 27.63 -7.90
CA LYS A 195 11.04 28.38 -9.13
C LYS A 195 12.33 29.22 -9.08
N ASP A 196 12.50 30.07 -8.07
CA ASP A 196 13.62 31.02 -8.01
C ASP A 196 14.94 30.29 -7.76
N TRP A 197 14.88 29.26 -6.92
CA TRP A 197 16.01 28.37 -6.67
C TRP A 197 16.39 27.59 -7.94
N MET A 198 15.42 27.08 -8.69
CA MET A 198 15.64 26.40 -9.97
C MET A 198 16.32 27.31 -10.99
N LEU A 199 15.84 28.55 -11.14
CA LEU A 199 16.42 29.53 -12.06
C LEU A 199 17.88 29.84 -11.70
N LYS A 200 18.18 30.03 -10.41
CA LYS A 200 19.53 30.33 -9.91
C LYS A 200 20.55 29.23 -10.20
N ASN A 201 20.10 27.97 -10.30
CA ASN A 201 20.99 26.82 -10.35
C ASN A 201 20.83 25.95 -11.61
N LYS A 202 20.16 26.48 -12.65
CA LYS A 202 19.86 25.78 -13.91
C LYS A 202 21.08 25.12 -14.58
N ASN A 203 22.28 25.66 -14.36
CA ASN A 203 23.53 25.18 -14.96
C ASN A 203 24.30 24.17 -14.10
N LEU A 204 23.85 23.90 -12.86
CA LEU A 204 24.57 23.09 -11.87
C LEU A 204 23.98 21.68 -11.67
N TYR A 205 22.75 21.41 -12.13
CA TYR A 205 22.08 20.14 -11.88
C TYR A 205 21.89 19.29 -13.11
N LYS A 206 22.00 17.99 -12.89
CA LYS A 206 21.65 16.93 -13.83
C LYS A 206 20.29 16.33 -13.43
N ALA A 207 20.08 15.84 -12.21
CA ALA A 207 18.77 15.34 -11.79
C ALA A 207 18.13 16.27 -10.75
N ILE A 208 16.84 16.59 -10.89
CA ILE A 208 16.09 17.32 -9.86
C ILE A 208 15.35 16.26 -9.03
N ALA A 209 15.53 16.24 -7.71
CA ALA A 209 14.72 15.43 -6.80
C ALA A 209 13.90 16.37 -5.92
N LEU A 210 12.59 16.39 -6.10
CA LEU A 210 11.64 17.14 -5.29
C LEU A 210 11.18 16.20 -4.18
N PHE A 211 11.48 16.52 -2.92
CA PHE A 211 10.91 15.78 -1.80
C PHE A 211 9.43 16.14 -1.68
N GLY A 212 8.63 15.31 -1.02
CA GLY A 212 7.18 15.41 -0.99
C GLY A 212 6.69 14.84 0.32
N PHE A 213 6.62 15.68 1.35
CA PHE A 213 6.00 15.25 2.60
C PHE A 213 5.03 16.26 3.20
N ASP A 214 5.38 17.55 3.21
CA ASP A 214 4.47 18.66 3.56
C ASP A 214 4.11 19.54 2.36
N LEU A 215 4.32 19.03 1.16
CA LEU A 215 4.43 19.86 -0.05
C LEU A 215 3.15 19.88 -0.89
N ASN A 216 1.98 19.59 -0.31
CA ASN A 216 0.72 19.88 -0.99
C ASN A 216 0.63 21.37 -1.36
N ALA A 217 1.16 22.27 -0.52
CA ALA A 217 1.25 23.70 -0.83
C ALA A 217 2.36 23.97 -1.87
N ALA A 218 3.59 23.52 -1.63
CA ALA A 218 4.69 23.81 -2.53
C ALA A 218 4.55 23.15 -3.92
N ILE A 219 3.91 21.99 -4.04
CA ILE A 219 3.58 21.35 -5.33
C ILE A 219 2.49 22.13 -6.07
N LYS A 220 1.54 22.75 -5.36
CA LYS A 220 0.60 23.71 -5.97
C LYS A 220 1.32 24.96 -6.47
N GLU A 221 2.39 25.36 -5.79
CA GLU A 221 3.23 26.51 -6.11
C GLU A 221 4.38 26.18 -7.08
N LEU A 222 4.53 24.91 -7.48
CA LEU A 222 5.49 24.53 -8.52
C LEU A 222 5.05 25.17 -9.84
N ASP A 223 5.91 26.04 -10.36
CA ASP A 223 5.80 26.48 -11.75
C ASP A 223 6.21 25.33 -12.68
N PHE A 224 5.23 24.54 -13.09
CA PHE A 224 5.41 23.39 -13.97
C PHE A 224 6.04 23.75 -15.33
N ASP A 225 5.93 25.00 -15.78
CA ASP A 225 6.59 25.44 -17.02
C ASP A 225 8.11 25.47 -16.88
N ALA A 226 8.64 25.61 -15.66
CA ALA A 226 10.07 25.49 -15.38
C ALA A 226 10.62 24.08 -15.60
N PHE A 227 9.75 23.06 -15.65
CA PHE A 227 10.11 21.65 -15.81
C PHE A 227 9.75 21.10 -17.20
N LYS A 228 9.30 21.94 -18.14
CA LYS A 228 8.81 21.50 -19.46
C LYS A 228 9.82 20.68 -20.28
N ASP A 229 11.11 20.90 -20.05
CA ASP A 229 12.19 20.22 -20.77
C ASP A 229 12.61 18.90 -20.07
N ASN A 230 12.23 18.74 -18.80
CA ASN A 230 12.48 17.54 -18.00
C ASN A 230 11.44 16.45 -18.24
N VAL A 231 11.81 15.22 -17.92
CA VAL A 231 10.85 14.13 -17.70
C VAL A 231 10.43 14.19 -16.24
N LEU A 232 9.16 14.51 -15.97
CA LEU A 232 8.63 14.57 -14.61
C LEU A 232 8.16 13.19 -14.17
N ILE A 233 8.76 12.66 -13.11
CA ILE A 233 8.49 11.32 -12.59
C ILE A 233 8.18 11.43 -11.11
N GLU A 234 7.11 10.80 -10.65
CA GLU A 234 6.82 10.67 -9.23
C GLU A 234 7.13 9.25 -8.74
N VAL A 235 7.58 9.12 -7.48
CA VAL A 235 7.97 7.85 -6.87
C VAL A 235 7.34 7.73 -5.49
N LEU A 236 6.56 6.66 -5.29
CA LEU A 236 5.81 6.38 -4.05
C LEU A 236 4.86 7.50 -3.61
N THR A 237 4.37 8.28 -4.58
CA THR A 237 3.38 9.35 -4.40
C THR A 237 2.29 9.23 -5.49
N ASP A 238 1.22 10.02 -5.37
CA ASP A 238 0.05 9.97 -6.28
C ASP A 238 -0.40 11.38 -6.71
N TYR A 239 0.55 12.30 -6.90
CA TYR A 239 0.28 13.67 -7.34
C TYR A 239 -0.15 13.72 -8.82
N GLY A 240 0.32 12.80 -9.67
CA GLY A 240 -0.02 12.77 -11.09
C GLY A 240 -1.50 12.47 -11.37
N ALA A 241 -2.26 11.99 -10.37
CA ALA A 241 -3.71 11.92 -10.43
C ALA A 241 -4.37 13.33 -10.48
N VAL A 242 -3.71 14.33 -9.91
CA VAL A 242 -4.20 15.72 -9.79
C VAL A 242 -3.53 16.64 -10.81
N TYR A 243 -2.22 16.52 -11.00
CA TYR A 243 -1.45 17.42 -11.86
C TYR A 243 -1.20 16.83 -13.24
N LYS A 244 -1.61 17.57 -14.29
CA LYS A 244 -1.51 17.14 -15.70
C LYS A 244 -0.11 17.26 -16.32
N THR A 245 0.90 17.45 -15.50
CA THR A 245 2.29 17.70 -15.92
C THR A 245 3.24 16.55 -15.56
N ILE A 246 2.82 15.60 -14.73
CA ILE A 246 3.65 14.46 -14.32
C ILE A 246 3.59 13.35 -15.38
N ASP A 247 4.71 13.01 -16.01
CA ASP A 247 4.73 12.05 -17.12
C ASP A 247 4.56 10.59 -16.66
N TYR A 248 5.20 10.23 -15.55
CA TYR A 248 5.26 8.86 -15.05
C TYR A 248 5.10 8.78 -13.52
N SER A 249 4.54 7.67 -13.06
CA SER A 249 4.49 7.27 -11.66
C SER A 249 5.17 5.93 -11.47
N ILE A 250 6.04 5.84 -10.46
CA ILE A 250 6.68 4.60 -10.02
C ILE A 250 6.17 4.31 -8.61
N ASN A 251 5.41 3.24 -8.45
CA ASN A 251 4.74 2.91 -7.20
C ASN A 251 4.98 1.46 -6.78
N LEU A 252 4.66 1.14 -5.52
CA LEU A 252 4.61 -0.25 -5.07
C LEU A 252 3.35 -0.94 -5.60
N ASP A 253 3.53 -2.17 -6.06
CA ASP A 253 2.46 -3.10 -6.35
C ASP A 253 2.13 -3.89 -5.07
N TYR A 254 1.24 -3.33 -4.25
CA TYR A 254 0.83 -3.94 -2.98
C TYR A 254 0.16 -5.30 -3.19
N VAL A 255 -0.54 -5.50 -4.30
CA VAL A 255 -1.15 -6.78 -4.66
C VAL A 255 -0.07 -7.84 -4.80
N LYS A 256 0.99 -7.56 -5.57
CA LYS A 256 2.12 -8.50 -5.71
C LYS A 256 2.91 -8.66 -4.41
N LEU A 257 3.14 -7.60 -3.65
CA LEU A 257 3.82 -7.69 -2.35
C LEU A 257 3.08 -8.68 -1.43
N VAL A 258 1.77 -8.52 -1.28
CA VAL A 258 0.93 -9.39 -0.46
C VAL A 258 0.85 -10.80 -1.08
N GLN A 259 0.75 -10.92 -2.40
CA GLN A 259 0.76 -12.21 -3.07
C GLN A 259 2.04 -13.01 -2.77
N HIS A 260 3.21 -12.38 -2.89
CA HIS A 260 4.49 -13.01 -2.57
C HIS A 260 4.58 -13.37 -1.08
N GLY A 261 4.12 -12.47 -0.21
CA GLY A 261 4.06 -12.71 1.23
C GLY A 261 3.22 -13.94 1.57
N LEU A 262 1.96 -14.00 1.11
CA LEU A 262 1.01 -15.08 1.41
C LEU A 262 1.50 -16.45 0.92
N HIS A 263 2.14 -16.51 -0.25
CA HIS A 263 2.62 -17.78 -0.84
C HIS A 263 3.99 -18.22 -0.32
N SER A 264 4.64 -17.44 0.55
CA SER A 264 5.95 -17.78 1.08
C SER A 264 5.91 -19.00 2.01
N LYS A 265 7.03 -19.75 2.07
CA LYS A 265 7.18 -20.86 3.02
C LYS A 265 7.06 -20.39 4.48
N LYS A 266 7.50 -19.16 4.78
CA LYS A 266 7.45 -18.57 6.12
C LYS A 266 6.00 -18.33 6.56
N THR A 267 5.18 -17.75 5.69
CA THR A 267 3.75 -17.53 5.97
C THR A 267 2.99 -18.83 6.14
N LYS A 268 3.25 -19.86 5.31
CA LYS A 268 2.62 -21.18 5.49
C LYS A 268 2.94 -21.79 6.86
N LYS A 269 4.21 -21.74 7.28
CA LYS A 269 4.64 -22.19 8.61
C LYS A 269 4.00 -21.35 9.73
N TYR A 270 3.94 -20.04 9.55
CA TYR A 270 3.30 -19.13 10.50
C TYR A 270 1.82 -19.47 10.69
N LEU A 271 1.09 -19.71 9.59
CA LEU A 271 -0.31 -20.10 9.61
C LEU A 271 -0.56 -21.49 10.24
N SER A 272 0.36 -22.45 10.07
CA SER A 272 0.20 -23.80 10.65
C SER A 272 0.54 -23.92 12.13
N LYS A 273 1.31 -22.99 12.72
CA LYS A 273 1.69 -23.05 14.14
C LYS A 273 0.49 -22.79 15.05
N VAL A 274 0.35 -23.53 16.15
CA VAL A 274 -0.54 -23.08 17.24
C VAL A 274 0.08 -21.83 17.84
N ASN A 275 -0.73 -20.78 18.04
CA ASN A 275 -0.24 -19.48 18.50
C ASN A 275 0.27 -19.59 19.95
N SER A 276 1.58 -19.75 20.12
CA SER A 276 2.22 -19.92 21.44
C SER A 276 2.81 -18.61 21.98
N ASP A 277 3.31 -17.75 21.08
CA ASP A 277 4.14 -16.58 21.43
C ASP A 277 3.75 -15.31 20.67
N ASN A 278 3.82 -14.18 21.38
CA ASN A 278 3.69 -12.84 20.83
C ASN A 278 5.02 -12.48 20.15
N LYS A 279 5.20 -12.94 18.91
CA LYS A 279 6.40 -12.71 18.12
C LYS A 279 6.06 -12.01 16.82
N ILE A 280 6.88 -11.03 16.45
CA ILE A 280 6.83 -10.42 15.13
C ILE A 280 7.79 -11.17 14.19
N GLU A 281 7.26 -11.54 13.02
CA GLU A 281 8.02 -12.10 11.91
C GLU A 281 8.01 -11.10 10.76
N ASN A 282 9.07 -10.29 10.65
CA ASN A 282 9.30 -9.50 9.44
C ASN A 282 9.74 -10.45 8.31
N LEU A 283 9.00 -10.48 7.20
CA LEU A 283 9.30 -11.24 6.00
C LEU A 283 9.72 -10.30 4.86
N LEU A 284 11.01 -10.37 4.52
CA LEU A 284 11.61 -9.60 3.44
C LEU A 284 11.13 -10.14 2.09
N ILE A 285 10.57 -9.26 1.26
CA ILE A 285 10.16 -9.58 -0.12
C ILE A 285 11.15 -8.97 -1.11
N SER A 286 12.13 -9.79 -1.51
CA SER A 286 13.17 -9.46 -2.48
C SER A 286 12.73 -9.74 -3.93
N ASN A 287 11.65 -9.09 -4.39
CA ASN A 287 11.16 -9.25 -5.77
C ASN A 287 11.03 -7.91 -6.51
N ARG A 288 11.81 -7.73 -7.57
CA ARG A 288 11.80 -6.52 -8.42
C ARG A 288 10.46 -6.24 -9.10
N ASN A 289 9.61 -7.26 -9.27
CA ASN A 289 8.31 -7.13 -9.92
C ASN A 289 7.24 -6.47 -9.05
N ILE A 290 7.54 -6.16 -7.77
CA ILE A 290 6.66 -5.40 -6.88
C ILE A 290 6.77 -3.88 -7.09
N VAL A 291 7.60 -3.42 -8.04
CA VAL A 291 7.59 -2.04 -8.53
C VAL A 291 6.74 -1.98 -9.79
N LYS A 292 5.66 -1.18 -9.76
CA LYS A 292 4.82 -0.88 -10.92
C LYS A 292 5.15 0.51 -11.44
N GLU A 293 5.14 0.61 -12.76
CA GLU A 293 5.24 1.88 -13.46
C GLU A 293 3.90 2.17 -14.15
N LYS A 294 3.45 3.42 -14.05
CA LYS A 294 2.28 3.94 -14.76
C LYS A 294 2.70 5.16 -15.55
N LYS A 295 2.49 5.12 -16.87
CA LYS A 295 2.57 6.32 -17.71
C LYS A 295 1.24 7.05 -17.63
N TYR A 296 1.28 8.34 -17.33
CA TYR A 296 0.08 9.16 -17.42
C TYR A 296 -0.21 9.45 -18.91
N SER A 297 -1.33 8.93 -19.42
CA SER A 297 -1.77 9.25 -20.78
C SER A 297 -2.71 10.46 -20.72
N TYR A 298 -2.21 11.65 -21.00
CA TYR A 298 -3.01 12.87 -21.07
C TYR A 298 -3.88 12.97 -22.34
N LYS A 299 -4.47 11.85 -22.81
CA LYS A 299 -5.47 11.85 -23.91
C LYS A 299 -6.66 12.80 -23.64
N TYR A 300 -6.85 13.25 -22.40
CA TYR A 300 -7.82 14.28 -21.99
C TYR A 300 -7.41 15.73 -22.26
N LYS A 301 -6.14 16.04 -22.59
CA LYS A 301 -5.71 17.40 -22.97
C LYS A 301 -6.49 17.87 -24.20
N ASN A 302 -6.67 17.02 -25.21
CA ASN A 302 -7.43 17.40 -26.40
C ASN A 302 -8.94 17.59 -26.13
N LYS A 303 -9.54 16.79 -25.25
CA LYS A 303 -10.99 16.89 -25.00
C LYS A 303 -11.35 18.18 -24.26
N ILE A 304 -10.57 18.60 -23.27
CA ILE A 304 -10.81 19.88 -22.56
C ILE A 304 -10.42 21.07 -23.44
N LEU A 305 -9.31 21.00 -24.21
CA LEU A 305 -8.96 22.08 -25.13
C LEU A 305 -10.01 22.25 -26.24
N LEU A 306 -10.55 21.14 -26.79
CA LEU A 306 -11.66 21.16 -27.74
C LEU A 306 -12.95 21.69 -27.11
N THR A 307 -13.27 21.30 -25.87
CA THR A 307 -14.43 21.83 -25.14
C THR A 307 -14.30 23.33 -24.89
N VAL A 308 -13.14 23.80 -24.42
CA VAL A 308 -12.89 25.23 -24.19
C VAL A 308 -12.92 26.01 -25.51
N LYS A 309 -12.30 25.48 -26.58
CA LYS A 309 -12.32 26.12 -27.91
C LYS A 309 -13.73 26.21 -28.50
N ASN A 310 -14.53 25.15 -28.39
CA ASN A 310 -15.94 25.13 -28.82
C ASN A 310 -16.83 26.07 -27.99
N ILE A 311 -16.54 26.24 -26.71
CA ILE A 311 -17.23 27.21 -25.84
C ILE A 311 -16.91 28.64 -26.31
N PHE A 312 -15.64 28.96 -26.55
CA PHE A 312 -15.20 30.28 -27.04
C PHE A 312 -15.76 30.63 -28.43
N GLU A 313 -15.83 29.67 -29.36
CA GLU A 313 -16.42 29.89 -30.68
C GLU A 313 -17.94 30.13 -30.61
N LYS A 314 -18.65 29.44 -29.69
CA LYS A 314 -20.06 29.72 -29.41
C LYS A 314 -20.29 31.11 -28.82
N PHE A 315 -19.39 31.59 -27.96
CA PHE A 315 -19.47 32.95 -27.42
C PHE A 315 -19.18 34.03 -28.47
N LYS A 316 -18.22 33.81 -29.39
CA LYS A 316 -17.96 34.72 -30.52
C LYS A 316 -19.12 34.84 -31.51
N LYS A 317 -19.90 33.77 -31.71
CA LYS A 317 -21.10 33.81 -32.59
C LYS A 317 -22.29 34.53 -31.96
N LYS A 318 -22.31 34.75 -30.64
CA LYS A 318 -23.37 35.48 -29.94
C LYS A 318 -23.07 36.97 -29.72
N SER A 319 -21.87 37.43 -30.06
CA SER A 319 -21.44 38.82 -29.89
C SER A 319 -21.37 39.61 -31.21
N LYS A 320 -22.11 39.16 -32.23
CA LYS A 320 -22.39 39.86 -33.49
C LYS A 320 -23.90 39.93 -33.64
#